data_AF-F4MPM6-F1
#
_entry.id   AF-F4MPM6-F1
#
_cell.length_a   1.000
_cell.length_b   1.000
_cell.length_c   1.000
_cell.angle_alpha   90.00
_cell.angle_beta   90.00
_cell.angle_gamma   90.00
#
_symmetry.space_group_name_H-M   'P 1'
#
loop_
_entity.id
_entity.type
_entity.pdbx_description
1 polymer ?
#
loop_
_entity_poly.entity_id
_entity_poly.type
_entity_poly.pdbx_seq_one_letter_code
_entity_poly.pdbx_strand_id
1 'polypeptide(L)'
;MENQNKEQLLDNIKFNNTRTPFWINLLVQLFTTIGLFLIILFFIGADLQNYSWNHFNKLGKLTYLYLFLICLTYLITVFLINLLLVLFKVIKSDSFTYSFGLAFVGILIILTGNLFYYWNTTLVIKTILRFVLVIISMVLGVLFGTFISIIFKNKEYQKEEENLAILNAYLNNQIAPTKKQLKQIKKQEYKLSKQKEYEELLKFKENLYKKKTD
;
A
#
# COMPACT_ATOMS: atom_id res chain seq x y z
N MET A 1 -7.24 -24.91 27.03
CA MET A 1 -5.97 -24.17 26.97
C MET A 1 -5.06 -24.63 25.82
N GLU A 2 -4.85 -25.93 25.59
CA GLU A 2 -4.04 -26.41 24.44
C GLU A 2 -4.57 -26.01 23.05
N ASN A 3 -5.88 -26.09 22.82
CA ASN A 3 -6.48 -25.73 21.53
C ASN A 3 -6.39 -24.22 21.23
N GLN A 4 -6.52 -23.36 22.25
CA GLN A 4 -6.36 -21.90 22.09
C GLN A 4 -4.92 -21.52 21.74
N ASN A 5 -3.93 -22.20 22.35
CA ASN A 5 -2.52 -21.99 21.99
C ASN A 5 -2.21 -22.47 20.56
N LYS A 6 -2.81 -23.57 20.11
CA LYS A 6 -2.66 -24.04 18.71
C LYS A 6 -3.28 -23.07 17.70
N GLU A 7 -4.47 -22.56 17.96
CA GLU A 7 -5.12 -21.55 17.09
C GLU A 7 -4.30 -20.26 17.01
N GLN A 8 -3.83 -19.74 18.15
CA GLN A 8 -2.96 -18.56 18.18
C GLN A 8 -1.64 -18.77 17.44
N LEU A 9 -1.03 -19.96 17.56
CA LEU A 9 0.18 -20.30 16.82
C LEU A 9 -0.08 -20.36 15.31
N LEU A 10 -1.17 -20.99 14.89
CA LEU A 10 -1.56 -21.06 13.47
C LEU A 10 -1.86 -19.68 12.89
N ASP A 11 -2.54 -18.81 13.65
CA ASP A 11 -2.81 -17.44 13.26
C ASP A 11 -1.52 -16.61 13.14
N ASN A 12 -0.58 -16.76 14.09
CA ASN A 12 0.72 -16.10 14.02
C ASN A 12 1.56 -16.59 12.82
N ILE A 13 1.55 -17.89 12.52
CA ILE A 13 2.23 -18.45 11.36
C ILE A 13 1.61 -17.93 10.06
N LYS A 14 0.28 -17.91 9.98
CA LYS A 14 -0.46 -17.38 8.83
C LYS A 14 -0.17 -15.89 8.64
N PHE A 15 -0.18 -15.11 9.72
CA PHE A 15 0.15 -13.70 9.70
C PHE A 15 1.58 -13.45 9.20
N ASN A 16 2.57 -14.18 9.73
CA ASN A 16 3.96 -14.05 9.33
C ASN A 16 4.20 -14.46 7.87
N ASN A 17 3.50 -15.48 7.37
CA ASN A 17 3.63 -15.93 5.99
C ASN A 17 3.02 -14.95 4.96
N THR A 18 2.09 -14.10 5.40
CA THR A 18 1.41 -13.13 4.52
C THR A 18 2.13 -11.79 4.37
N ARG A 19 3.21 -11.56 5.14
CA ARG A 19 3.92 -10.28 5.21
C ARG A 19 5.40 -10.44 4.91
N THR A 20 6.01 -9.36 4.45
CA THR A 20 7.46 -9.33 4.30
C THR A 20 8.10 -9.34 5.69
N PRO A 21 9.12 -10.18 5.97
CA PRO A 21 9.87 -10.10 7.23
C PRO A 21 10.38 -8.68 7.47
N PHE A 22 10.22 -8.19 8.69
CA PHE A 22 10.49 -6.79 9.04
C PHE A 22 11.88 -6.32 8.59
N TRP A 23 12.92 -7.10 8.87
CA TRP A 23 14.31 -6.75 8.52
C TRP A 23 14.55 -6.65 7.01
N ILE A 24 13.95 -7.54 6.22
CA ILE A 24 14.05 -7.51 4.77
C ILE A 24 13.37 -6.24 4.25
N ASN A 25 12.16 -5.97 4.72
CA ASN A 25 11.43 -4.77 4.32
C ASN A 25 12.20 -3.51 4.71
N LEU A 26 12.72 -3.43 5.93
CA LEU A 26 13.49 -2.29 6.41
C LEU A 26 14.72 -2.02 5.54
N LEU A 27 15.52 -3.06 5.24
CA LEU A 27 16.71 -2.93 4.40
C LEU A 27 16.36 -2.47 2.99
N VAL A 28 15.33 -3.08 2.38
CA VAL A 28 14.85 -2.67 1.06
C VAL A 28 14.45 -1.19 1.09
N GLN A 29 13.61 -0.77 2.04
CA GLN A 29 13.19 0.63 2.13
C GLN A 29 14.34 1.61 2.34
N LEU A 30 15.35 1.21 3.12
CA LEU A 30 16.52 2.03 3.38
C LEU A 30 17.30 2.29 2.09
N PHE A 31 17.52 1.29 1.25
CA PHE A 31 18.29 1.47 0.00
C PHE A 31 17.45 2.04 -1.15
N THR A 32 16.20 1.59 -1.30
CA THR A 32 15.40 1.91 -2.50
C THR A 32 14.56 3.15 -2.35
N THR A 33 14.16 3.52 -1.13
CA THR A 33 13.27 4.65 -0.88
C THR A 33 14.03 5.77 -0.18
N ILE A 34 14.57 5.51 1.01
CA ILE A 34 15.31 6.51 1.79
C ILE A 34 16.60 6.89 1.07
N GLY A 35 17.36 5.92 0.57
CA GLY A 35 18.62 6.16 -0.15
C GLY A 35 18.43 7.04 -1.38
N LEU A 36 17.43 6.72 -2.23
CA LEU A 36 17.09 7.55 -3.40
C LEU A 36 16.64 8.96 -3.00
N PHE A 37 15.81 9.07 -1.95
CA PHE A 37 15.43 10.38 -1.41
C PHE A 37 16.65 11.20 -0.96
N LEU A 38 17.58 10.58 -0.21
CA LEU A 38 18.78 11.27 0.27
C LEU A 38 19.65 11.74 -0.89
N ILE A 39 19.82 10.93 -1.95
CA ILE A 39 20.52 11.34 -3.16
C ILE A 39 19.89 12.61 -3.74
N ILE A 40 18.57 12.64 -3.90
CA ILE A 40 17.89 13.83 -4.45
C ILE A 40 18.01 15.02 -3.50
N LEU A 41 17.84 14.82 -2.19
CA LEU A 41 17.95 15.88 -1.18
C LEU A 41 19.35 16.49 -1.20
N PHE A 42 20.40 15.68 -1.23
CA PHE A 42 21.78 16.18 -1.24
C PHE A 42 22.10 16.91 -2.56
N PHE A 43 21.82 16.31 -3.71
CA PHE A 43 22.23 16.92 -4.98
C PHE A 43 21.32 18.05 -5.45
N ILE A 44 20.04 18.06 -5.08
CA ILE A 44 19.04 18.96 -5.67
C ILE A 44 18.13 19.61 -4.60
N GLY A 45 18.23 19.24 -3.32
CA GLY A 45 17.40 19.81 -2.27
C GLY A 45 17.72 21.28 -1.97
N ALA A 46 16.68 22.11 -1.89
CA ALA A 46 16.80 23.53 -1.55
C ALA A 46 17.37 23.78 -0.15
N ASP A 47 17.11 22.90 0.82
CA ASP A 47 17.63 23.02 2.18
C ASP A 47 19.17 23.01 2.23
N LEU A 48 19.80 22.43 1.21
CA LEU A 48 21.25 22.24 1.11
C LEU A 48 21.87 23.10 -0.01
N GLN A 49 21.14 24.10 -0.52
CA GLN A 49 21.61 24.93 -1.64
C GLN A 49 22.88 25.73 -1.37
N ASN A 50 23.24 25.93 -0.10
CA ASN A 50 24.45 26.65 0.29
C ASN A 50 25.73 25.79 0.16
N TYR A 51 25.60 24.48 -0.07
CA TYR A 51 26.75 23.57 -0.20
C TYR A 51 27.20 23.45 -1.66
N SER A 52 28.53 23.38 -1.89
CA SER A 52 29.13 23.42 -3.24
C SER A 52 28.78 22.23 -4.15
N TRP A 53 28.50 21.07 -3.57
CA TRP A 53 28.09 19.85 -4.28
C TRP A 53 26.60 19.82 -4.63
N ASN A 54 25.80 20.72 -4.07
CA ASN A 54 24.39 20.85 -4.40
C ASN A 54 24.21 21.64 -5.72
N HIS A 55 23.21 21.27 -6.50
CA HIS A 55 22.94 21.80 -7.83
C HIS A 55 21.58 22.50 -7.93
N PHE A 56 20.93 22.79 -6.81
CA PHE A 56 19.64 23.48 -6.75
C PHE A 56 19.67 24.81 -7.52
N ASN A 57 20.70 25.64 -7.32
CA ASN A 57 20.82 26.94 -7.98
C ASN A 57 20.94 26.83 -9.52
N LYS A 58 21.33 25.66 -10.06
CA LYS A 58 21.40 25.42 -11.51
C LYS A 58 20.01 25.22 -12.14
N LEU A 59 18.96 24.98 -11.34
CA LEU A 59 17.58 24.78 -11.83
C LEU A 59 16.96 26.08 -12.38
N GLY A 60 17.47 27.24 -11.99
CA GLY A 60 17.09 28.55 -12.54
C GLY A 60 15.60 28.88 -12.39
N LYS A 61 15.05 29.60 -13.38
CA LYS A 61 13.67 30.16 -13.31
C LYS A 61 12.56 29.09 -13.25
N LEU A 62 12.81 27.87 -13.73
CA LEU A 62 11.83 26.78 -13.79
C LEU A 62 12.00 25.76 -12.65
N THR A 63 12.60 26.19 -11.53
CA THR A 63 12.93 25.32 -10.39
C THR A 63 11.77 24.44 -9.93
N TYR A 64 10.58 25.00 -9.75
CA TYR A 64 9.41 24.23 -9.28
C TYR A 64 8.98 23.13 -10.26
N LEU A 65 9.06 23.38 -11.57
CA LEU A 65 8.72 22.38 -12.59
C LEU A 65 9.74 21.24 -12.60
N TYR A 66 11.03 21.57 -12.56
CA TYR A 66 12.08 20.55 -12.52
C TYR A 66 12.03 19.72 -11.23
N LEU A 67 11.83 20.36 -10.08
CA LEU A 67 11.64 19.64 -8.82
C LEU A 67 10.44 18.70 -8.87
N PHE A 68 9.32 19.16 -9.44
CA PHE A 68 8.14 18.32 -9.61
C PHE A 68 8.44 17.10 -10.49
N LEU A 69 9.13 17.28 -11.63
CA LEU A 69 9.51 16.18 -12.52
C LEU A 69 10.49 15.20 -11.86
N ILE A 70 11.43 15.70 -11.06
CA ILE A 70 12.37 14.87 -10.30
C ILE A 70 11.62 14.05 -9.24
N CYS A 71 10.71 14.68 -8.48
CA CYS A 71 9.87 14.01 -7.50
C CYS A 71 8.94 12.97 -8.14
N LEU A 72 8.39 13.26 -9.32
CA LEU A 72 7.57 12.32 -10.08
C LEU A 72 8.40 11.12 -10.55
N THR A 73 9.61 11.37 -11.08
CA THR A 73 10.55 10.32 -11.50
C THR A 73 10.97 9.45 -10.32
N TYR A 74 11.23 10.05 -9.17
CA TYR A 74 11.50 9.35 -7.91
C TYR A 74 10.35 8.44 -7.52
N LEU A 75 9.11 8.93 -7.52
CA LEU A 75 7.93 8.14 -7.19
C LEU A 75 7.75 6.95 -8.14
N ILE A 76 7.91 7.18 -9.45
CA ILE A 76 7.84 6.13 -10.47
C ILE A 76 8.95 5.10 -10.24
N THR A 77 10.16 5.54 -9.93
CA THR A 77 11.31 4.65 -9.67
C THR A 77 11.07 3.77 -8.45
N VAL A 78 10.61 4.35 -7.33
CA VAL A 78 10.24 3.60 -6.12
C VAL A 78 9.14 2.58 -6.42
N PHE A 79 8.12 2.97 -7.20
CA PHE A 79 7.07 2.05 -7.63
C PHE A 79 7.62 0.89 -8.47
N LEU A 80 8.45 1.17 -9.48
CA LEU A 80 9.01 0.16 -10.38
C LEU A 80 9.93 -0.82 -9.64
N ILE A 81 10.79 -0.32 -8.74
CA ILE A 81 11.67 -1.18 -7.93
C ILE A 81 10.83 -2.12 -7.06
N ASN A 82 9.84 -1.59 -6.34
CA ASN A 82 8.96 -2.41 -5.51
C ASN A 82 8.17 -3.41 -6.35
N LEU A 83 7.67 -3.00 -7.52
CA LEU A 83 6.99 -3.89 -8.45
C LEU A 83 7.89 -5.05 -8.87
N LEU A 84 9.13 -4.79 -9.27
CA LEU A 84 10.09 -5.84 -9.63
C LEU A 84 10.36 -6.78 -8.45
N LEU A 85 10.61 -6.24 -7.26
CA LEU A 85 10.86 -7.07 -6.06
C LEU A 85 9.66 -7.94 -5.68
N VAL A 86 8.43 -7.43 -5.84
CA VAL A 86 7.19 -8.21 -5.65
C VAL A 86 7.04 -9.29 -6.72
N LEU A 87 7.32 -8.97 -7.99
CA LEU A 87 7.26 -9.94 -9.09
C LEU A 87 8.28 -11.08 -8.92
N PHE A 88 9.49 -10.77 -8.45
CA PHE A 88 10.52 -11.76 -8.10
C PHE A 88 10.30 -12.44 -6.74
N LYS A 89 9.19 -12.12 -6.05
CA LYS A 89 8.81 -12.68 -4.74
C LYS A 89 9.85 -12.43 -3.64
N VAL A 90 10.69 -11.40 -3.78
CA VAL A 90 11.65 -10.98 -2.75
C VAL A 90 10.92 -10.32 -1.59
N ILE A 91 9.90 -9.51 -1.90
CA ILE A 91 9.03 -8.85 -0.92
C ILE A 91 7.57 -9.15 -1.25
N LYS A 92 6.70 -9.04 -0.23
CA LYS A 92 5.26 -9.10 -0.37
C LYS A 92 4.70 -7.72 -0.75
N SER A 93 3.48 -7.71 -1.28
CA SER A 93 2.82 -6.50 -1.77
C SER A 93 2.51 -5.46 -0.69
N ASP A 94 2.54 -5.83 0.59
CA ASP A 94 2.39 -4.89 1.72
C ASP A 94 3.51 -3.84 1.76
N SER A 95 4.68 -4.13 1.17
CA SER A 95 5.82 -3.22 1.09
C SER A 95 5.51 -1.90 0.36
N PHE A 96 4.55 -1.89 -0.58
CA PHE A 96 4.11 -0.66 -1.25
C PHE A 96 3.57 0.38 -0.26
N THR A 97 2.90 -0.06 0.80
CA THR A 97 2.34 0.82 1.84
C THR A 97 3.43 1.66 2.50
N TYR A 98 4.51 0.99 2.92
CA TYR A 98 5.64 1.64 3.59
C TYR A 98 6.44 2.49 2.63
N SER A 99 6.69 1.97 1.42
CA SER A 99 7.45 2.67 0.37
C SER A 99 6.80 3.98 -0.03
N PHE A 100 5.50 3.98 -0.30
CA PHE A 100 4.79 5.18 -0.71
C PHE A 100 4.63 6.17 0.44
N GLY A 101 4.42 5.70 1.68
CA GLY A 101 4.43 6.57 2.85
C GLY A 101 5.75 7.34 2.97
N LEU A 102 6.88 6.64 2.90
CA LEU A 102 8.22 7.26 2.96
C LEU A 102 8.52 8.13 1.73
N ALA A 103 8.12 7.70 0.53
CA ALA A 103 8.33 8.46 -0.69
C ALA A 103 7.60 9.80 -0.66
N PHE A 104 6.35 9.82 -0.18
CA PHE A 104 5.56 11.05 -0.05
C PHE A 104 6.18 12.01 0.96
N VAL A 105 6.66 11.50 2.10
CA VAL A 105 7.44 12.29 3.07
C VAL A 105 8.64 12.95 2.38
N GLY A 106 9.44 12.17 1.64
CA GLY A 106 10.61 12.69 0.93
C GLY A 106 10.26 13.75 -0.13
N ILE A 107 9.23 13.50 -0.93
CA ILE A 107 8.72 14.44 -1.95
C ILE A 107 8.31 15.76 -1.30
N LEU A 108 7.54 15.69 -0.21
CA LEU A 108 7.09 16.89 0.47
C LEU A 108 8.28 17.67 1.05
N ILE A 109 9.25 16.99 1.67
CA ILE A 109 10.47 17.63 2.16
C ILE A 109 11.15 18.38 1.01
N ILE A 110 11.39 17.72 -0.14
CA ILE A 110 12.06 18.35 -1.29
C ILE A 110 11.28 19.58 -1.81
N LEU A 111 9.97 19.45 -2.01
CA LEU A 111 9.15 20.51 -2.59
C LEU A 111 8.97 21.71 -1.64
N THR A 112 8.85 21.45 -0.34
CA THR A 112 8.68 22.49 0.66
C THR A 112 10.00 23.20 1.01
N GLY A 113 11.16 22.58 0.77
CA GLY A 113 12.46 23.18 1.12
C GLY A 113 12.63 24.60 0.56
N ASN A 114 12.32 24.79 -0.73
CA ASN A 114 12.45 26.11 -1.38
C ASN A 114 11.47 27.14 -0.81
N LEU A 115 10.20 26.74 -0.69
CA LEU A 115 9.13 27.60 -0.18
C LEU A 115 9.46 28.13 1.22
N PHE A 116 9.89 27.23 2.11
CA PHE A 116 10.20 27.57 3.49
C PHE A 116 11.56 28.29 3.63
N TYR A 117 12.49 28.10 2.70
CA TYR A 117 13.74 28.85 2.69
C TYR A 117 13.49 30.36 2.54
N TYR A 118 12.69 30.76 1.55
CA TYR A 118 12.39 32.17 1.26
C TYR A 118 11.30 32.80 2.12
N TRP A 119 10.55 32.00 2.88
CA TRP A 119 9.47 32.53 3.71
C TRP A 119 10.02 33.32 4.91
N ASN A 120 9.63 34.59 5.06
CA ASN A 120 10.11 35.43 6.15
C ASN A 120 9.34 35.18 7.46
N THR A 121 9.64 34.08 8.13
CA THR A 121 9.01 33.67 9.41
C THR A 121 10.04 32.96 10.30
N THR A 122 9.80 32.87 11.60
CA THR A 122 10.70 32.19 12.55
C THR A 122 10.92 30.72 12.19
N LEU A 123 12.12 30.21 12.45
CA LEU A 123 12.52 28.83 12.18
C LEU A 123 11.58 27.82 12.88
N VAL A 124 11.11 28.15 14.08
CA VAL A 124 10.23 27.29 14.87
C VAL A 124 8.90 27.07 14.15
N ILE A 125 8.24 28.14 13.69
CA ILE A 125 6.96 28.04 12.96
C ILE A 125 7.13 27.26 11.67
N LYS A 126 8.22 27.53 10.92
CA LYS A 126 8.57 26.79 9.70
C LYS A 126 8.66 25.28 9.96
N THR A 127 9.37 24.90 11.02
CA THR A 127 9.60 23.50 11.39
C THR A 127 8.30 22.82 11.80
N ILE A 128 7.47 23.46 12.62
CA ILE A 128 6.17 22.92 13.06
C ILE A 128 5.25 22.71 11.86
N LEU A 129 5.11 23.71 10.98
CA LEU A 129 4.23 23.56 9.82
C LEU A 129 4.73 22.47 8.87
N ARG A 130 6.05 22.40 8.62
CA ARG A 130 6.63 21.35 7.80
C ARG A 130 6.40 19.97 8.39
N PHE A 131 6.52 19.82 9.70
CA PHE A 131 6.24 18.58 10.41
C PHE A 131 4.77 18.14 10.25
N VAL A 132 3.81 19.06 10.41
CA VAL A 132 2.38 18.78 10.20
C VAL A 132 2.11 18.35 8.75
N LEU A 133 2.67 19.07 7.78
CA LEU A 133 2.53 18.71 6.37
C LEU A 133 3.13 17.32 6.08
N VAL A 134 4.28 17.00 6.68
CA VAL A 134 4.94 15.67 6.55
C VAL A 134 4.03 14.57 7.04
N ILE A 135 3.36 14.74 8.19
CA ILE A 135 2.40 13.75 8.70
C ILE A 135 1.25 13.56 7.71
N ILE A 136 0.64 14.66 7.23
CA ILE A 136 -0.47 14.59 6.27
C ILE A 136 -0.04 13.87 4.99
N SER A 137 1.14 14.22 4.46
CA SER A 137 1.69 13.60 3.26
C SER A 137 1.99 12.11 3.46
N MET A 138 2.53 11.73 4.62
CA MET A 138 2.78 10.34 4.98
C MET A 138 1.48 9.52 4.98
N VAL A 139 0.41 10.05 5.59
CA VAL A 139 -0.90 9.40 5.62
C VAL A 139 -1.43 9.20 4.20
N LEU A 140 -1.36 10.22 3.35
CA LEU A 140 -1.75 10.10 1.94
C LEU A 140 -0.93 9.02 1.21
N GLY A 141 0.40 9.02 1.39
CA GLY A 141 1.28 8.01 0.80
C GLY A 141 0.93 6.58 1.24
N VAL A 142 0.66 6.39 2.53
CA VAL A 142 0.20 5.10 3.09
C VAL A 142 -1.13 4.68 2.46
N LEU A 143 -2.11 5.58 2.32
CA LEU A 143 -3.38 5.29 1.66
C LEU A 143 -3.20 4.86 0.20
N PHE A 144 -2.37 5.57 -0.57
CA PHE A 144 -2.05 5.16 -1.94
C PHE A 144 -1.33 3.81 -2.00
N GLY A 145 -0.33 3.59 -1.14
CA GLY A 145 0.42 2.35 -1.09
C GLY A 145 -0.44 1.15 -0.66
N THR A 146 -1.36 1.33 0.30
CA THR A 146 -2.32 0.31 0.72
C THR A 146 -3.28 -0.06 -0.41
N PHE A 147 -3.80 0.92 -1.15
CA PHE A 147 -4.67 0.66 -2.31
C PHE A 147 -3.96 -0.23 -3.34
N ILE A 148 -2.70 0.10 -3.69
CA ILE A 148 -1.88 -0.72 -4.58
C ILE A 148 -1.68 -2.13 -4.00
N SER A 149 -1.32 -2.22 -2.72
CA SER A 149 -1.10 -3.48 -2.01
C SER A 149 -2.33 -4.39 -2.10
N ILE A 150 -3.53 -3.84 -1.89
CA ILE A 150 -4.80 -4.56 -1.95
C ILE A 150 -5.07 -5.11 -3.36
N ILE A 151 -4.81 -4.32 -4.40
CA ILE A 151 -4.98 -4.77 -5.79
C ILE A 151 -4.11 -6.00 -6.07
N PHE A 152 -2.85 -6.00 -5.63
CA PHE A 152 -1.95 -7.14 -5.79
C PHE A 152 -2.38 -8.35 -4.96
N LYS A 153 -2.75 -8.16 -3.69
CA LYS A 153 -3.25 -9.25 -2.83
C LYS A 153 -4.51 -9.89 -3.41
N ASN A 154 -5.45 -9.09 -3.93
CA ASN A 154 -6.66 -9.62 -4.53
C ASN A 154 -6.37 -10.51 -5.74
N LYS A 155 -5.36 -10.17 -6.56
CA LYS A 155 -4.92 -11.04 -7.66
C LYS A 155 -4.28 -12.33 -7.17
N GLU A 156 -3.52 -12.29 -6.08
CA GLU A 156 -2.91 -13.47 -5.46
C GLU A 156 -3.99 -14.41 -4.90
N TYR A 157 -4.97 -13.88 -4.15
CA TYR A 157 -6.09 -14.65 -3.63
C TYR A 157 -6.93 -15.29 -4.73
N GLN A 158 -7.21 -14.56 -5.83
CA GLN A 158 -7.91 -15.14 -6.97
C GLN A 158 -7.17 -16.34 -7.56
N LYS A 159 -5.83 -16.28 -7.63
CA LYS A 159 -5.00 -17.37 -8.13
C LYS A 159 -4.98 -18.56 -7.16
N GLU A 160 -4.92 -18.30 -5.86
CA GLU A 160 -4.99 -19.35 -4.83
C GLU A 160 -6.33 -20.09 -4.88
N GLU A 161 -7.44 -19.37 -4.98
CA GLU A 161 -8.78 -19.96 -5.12
C GLU A 161 -8.92 -20.79 -6.40
N GLU A 162 -8.39 -20.30 -7.54
CA GLU A 162 -8.35 -21.07 -8.79
C GLU A 162 -7.57 -22.38 -8.61
N ASN A 163 -6.39 -22.33 -7.97
CA ASN A 163 -5.57 -23.51 -7.73
C ASN A 163 -6.25 -24.51 -6.79
N LEU A 164 -6.92 -24.04 -5.73
CA LEU A 164 -7.68 -24.89 -4.82
C LEU A 164 -8.86 -25.56 -5.52
N ALA A 165 -9.58 -24.84 -6.39
CA ALA A 165 -10.67 -25.42 -7.16
C ALA A 165 -10.18 -26.51 -8.12
N ILE A 166 -9.03 -26.31 -8.77
CA ILE A 166 -8.41 -27.32 -9.64
C ILE A 166 -7.97 -28.53 -8.82
N LEU A 167 -7.33 -28.32 -7.66
CA LEU A 167 -6.90 -29.39 -6.77
C LEU A 167 -8.08 -30.22 -6.27
N ASN A 168 -9.16 -29.57 -5.83
CA ASN A 168 -10.36 -30.26 -5.36
C ASN A 168 -11.04 -31.06 -6.49
N ALA A 169 -11.09 -30.51 -7.71
CA ALA A 169 -11.61 -31.23 -8.86
C ALA A 169 -10.75 -32.48 -9.14
N TYR A 170 -9.42 -32.35 -9.09
CA TYR A 170 -8.50 -33.47 -9.25
C TYR A 170 -8.69 -34.55 -8.18
N LEU A 171 -8.74 -34.16 -6.89
CA LEU A 171 -8.94 -35.09 -5.77
C LEU A 171 -10.28 -35.83 -5.84
N ASN A 172 -11.31 -35.19 -6.38
CA ASN A 172 -12.64 -35.76 -6.54
C ASN A 172 -12.85 -36.48 -7.89
N ASN A 173 -11.80 -36.66 -8.71
CA ASN A 173 -11.90 -37.19 -10.08
C ASN A 173 -12.91 -36.46 -10.97
N GLN A 174 -13.08 -35.16 -10.75
CA GLN A 174 -13.94 -34.28 -11.53
C GLN A 174 -13.12 -33.50 -12.57
N ILE A 175 -13.77 -33.08 -13.66
CA ILE A 175 -13.12 -32.24 -14.67
C ILE A 175 -12.77 -30.89 -14.05
N ALA A 176 -11.50 -30.49 -14.15
CA ALA A 176 -11.03 -29.22 -13.63
C ALA A 176 -11.80 -28.05 -14.28
N PRO A 177 -12.42 -27.16 -13.48
CA PRO A 177 -13.23 -26.08 -14.02
C PRO A 177 -12.35 -25.04 -14.71
N THR A 178 -12.79 -24.58 -15.88
CA THR A 178 -12.13 -23.48 -16.60
C THR A 178 -12.35 -22.13 -15.89
N LYS A 179 -11.47 -21.14 -16.14
CA LYS A 179 -11.62 -19.78 -15.57
C LYS A 179 -13.00 -19.14 -15.81
N LYS A 180 -13.59 -19.39 -16.98
CA LYS A 180 -14.94 -18.89 -17.31
C LYS A 180 -16.01 -19.57 -16.43
N GLN A 181 -15.90 -20.88 -16.21
CA GLN A 181 -16.80 -21.63 -15.34
C GLN A 181 -16.66 -21.20 -13.88
N LEU A 182 -15.44 -21.02 -13.36
CA LEU A 182 -15.21 -20.50 -12.00
C LEU A 182 -15.86 -19.13 -11.78
N LYS A 183 -15.75 -18.23 -12.77
CA LYS A 183 -16.40 -16.91 -12.70
C LYS A 183 -17.94 -17.02 -12.69
N GLN A 184 -18.50 -17.98 -13.42
CA GLN A 184 -19.95 -18.24 -13.44
C GLN A 184 -20.44 -18.83 -12.12
N ILE A 185 -19.71 -19.80 -11.55
CA ILE A 185 -19.99 -20.39 -10.24
C ILE A 185 -20.01 -19.29 -9.18
N LYS A 186 -18.96 -18.45 -9.09
CA LYS A 186 -18.93 -17.32 -8.15
C LYS A 186 -20.11 -16.36 -8.32
N LYS A 187 -20.51 -16.08 -9.56
CA LYS A 187 -21.66 -15.21 -9.83
C LYS A 187 -22.97 -15.84 -9.37
N GLN A 188 -23.12 -17.16 -9.49
CA GLN A 188 -24.27 -17.89 -8.99
C GLN A 188 -24.29 -17.96 -7.46
N GLU A 189 -23.16 -18.29 -6.84
CA GLU A 189 -23.00 -18.31 -5.38
C GLU A 189 -23.33 -16.95 -4.76
N TYR A 190 -22.83 -15.85 -5.35
CA TYR A 190 -23.13 -14.49 -4.90
C TYR A 190 -24.63 -14.15 -5.02
N LYS A 191 -25.30 -14.59 -6.10
CA LYS A 191 -26.75 -14.40 -6.24
C LYS A 191 -27.52 -15.18 -5.18
N LEU A 192 -27.14 -16.44 -4.95
CA LEU A 192 -27.72 -17.30 -3.92
C LEU A 192 -27.52 -16.73 -2.52
N SER A 193 -26.33 -16.23 -2.20
CA SER A 193 -26.06 -15.62 -0.89
C SER A 193 -26.89 -14.36 -0.67
N LYS A 194 -27.05 -13.53 -1.70
CA LYS A 194 -27.91 -12.33 -1.62
C LYS A 194 -29.39 -12.67 -1.47
N GLN A 195 -29.86 -13.73 -2.11
CA GLN A 195 -31.23 -14.23 -1.91
C GLN A 195 -31.44 -14.71 -0.48
N LYS A 196 -30.51 -15.50 0.07
CA LYS A 196 -30.58 -15.95 1.48
C LYS A 196 -30.58 -14.79 2.47
N GLU A 197 -29.69 -13.81 2.28
CA GLU A 197 -29.64 -12.59 3.11
C GLU A 197 -30.98 -11.83 3.07
N TYR A 198 -31.61 -11.75 1.90
CA TYR A 198 -32.92 -11.14 1.75
C TYR A 198 -34.04 -11.94 2.46
N GLU A 199 -34.04 -13.25 2.34
CA GLU A 199 -34.98 -14.13 3.06
C GLU A 199 -34.81 -14.04 4.58
N GLU A 200 -33.57 -13.96 5.06
CA GLU A 200 -33.26 -13.75 6.49
C GLU A 200 -33.74 -12.39 6.97
N LEU A 201 -33.55 -11.33 6.18
CA LEU A 201 -34.07 -9.99 6.49
C LEU A 201 -35.60 -9.96 6.51
N LEU A 202 -36.26 -10.68 5.62
CA LEU A 202 -37.73 -10.82 5.62
C LEU A 202 -38.22 -11.54 6.88
N LYS A 203 -37.60 -12.67 7.23
CA LYS A 203 -37.91 -13.40 8.48
C LYS A 203 -37.66 -12.55 9.72
N PHE A 204 -36.57 -11.79 9.74
CA PHE A 204 -36.25 -10.86 10.82
C PHE A 204 -37.31 -9.75 10.94
N LYS A 205 -37.73 -9.16 9.81
CA LYS A 205 -38.80 -8.17 9.76
C LYS A 205 -40.11 -8.73 10.32
N GLU A 206 -40.54 -9.91 9.86
CA GLU A 206 -41.77 -10.56 10.35
C GLU A 206 -41.73 -10.83 11.86
N ASN A 207 -40.58 -11.29 12.37
CA ASN A 207 -40.39 -11.49 13.81
C ASN A 207 -40.45 -10.18 14.62
N LEU A 208 -39.95 -9.06 14.08
CA LEU A 208 -40.07 -7.76 14.72
C LEU A 208 -41.53 -7.26 14.78
N TYR A 209 -42.32 -7.48 13.72
CA TYR A 209 -43.72 -7.07 13.72
C TYR A 209 -44.58 -7.92 14.64
N LYS A 210 -44.39 -9.25 14.66
CA LYS A 210 -45.09 -10.14 15.61
C LYS A 210 -44.84 -9.76 17.06
N LYS A 211 -43.60 -9.42 17.42
CA LYS A 211 -43.20 -9.01 18.77
C LYS A 211 -43.70 -7.63 19.21
N LYS A 212 -44.35 -6.86 18.32
CA LYS A 212 -44.90 -5.52 18.60
C LYS A 212 -46.42 -5.53 18.77
N THR A 213 -47.06 -6.65 18.44
CA THR A 213 -48.52 -6.87 18.52
C THR A 213 -48.94 -7.80 19.66
N ASP A 214 -47.97 -8.38 20.38
CA ASP A 214 -48.13 -8.98 21.70
C ASP A 214 -47.60 -8.00 22.76
#